data_AF-A0A959ASE1-F1
#
_entry.id   AF-A0A959ASE1-F1
#
_cell.length_a   1.000
_cell.length_b   1.000
_cell.length_c   1.000
_cell.angle_alpha   90.00
_cell.angle_beta   90.00
_cell.angle_gamma   90.00
#
_symmetry.space_group_name_H-M   'P 1'
#
loop_
_entity.id
_entity.type
_entity.pdbx_description
1 polymer ?
#
loop_
_entity_poly.entity_id
_entity_poly.type
_entity_poly.pdbx_seq_one_letter_code
_entity_poly.pdbx_strand_id
1 'polypeptide(L)'
;SLAGLYGVAIAAAGMMATTAMQLAIDAFGPIADNAGGIAEMSGLPKEVRERTDILDATGNTTAATGKGFAIASAALTALALFAAYVGLAGITAIDIYKANVLAMLFVGGMIPFLFSSMAISAVGKAAMDMVKEVRRQFREIPGIMEYKAQPEYEKCVAISTQASIREMILP
;
A
#
# COMPACT_ATOMS: atom_id res chain seq x y z
N SER A 1 -10.71 -34.15 -2.91
CA SER A 1 -10.60 -32.69 -3.18
C SER A 1 -10.42 -32.49 -4.67
N LEU A 2 -10.88 -31.36 -5.24
CA LEU A 2 -11.11 -31.22 -6.69
C LEU A 2 -9.85 -31.29 -7.58
N ALA A 3 -8.63 -30.97 -7.10
CA ALA A 3 -7.37 -31.18 -7.83
C ALA A 3 -6.08 -30.99 -6.98
N GLY A 4 -6.15 -31.10 -5.65
CA GLY A 4 -4.97 -30.87 -4.78
C GLY A 4 -4.28 -29.51 -5.02
N LEU A 5 -2.95 -29.49 -5.08
CA LEU A 5 -2.13 -28.30 -5.28
C LEU A 5 -2.29 -27.67 -6.67
N TYR A 6 -2.54 -28.50 -7.69
CA TYR A 6 -2.88 -28.00 -9.02
C TYR A 6 -4.20 -27.22 -8.99
N GLY A 7 -5.17 -27.68 -8.19
CA GLY A 7 -6.41 -26.94 -7.94
C GLY A 7 -6.19 -25.58 -7.28
N VAL A 8 -5.22 -25.49 -6.35
CA VAL A 8 -4.84 -24.21 -5.72
C VAL A 8 -4.22 -23.25 -6.74
N ALA A 9 -3.33 -23.75 -7.61
CA ALA A 9 -2.72 -22.94 -8.66
C ALA A 9 -3.76 -22.43 -9.69
N ILE A 10 -4.68 -23.29 -10.12
CA ILE A 10 -5.77 -22.90 -11.02
C ILE A 10 -6.75 -21.94 -10.34
N ALA A 11 -7.01 -22.08 -9.04
CA ALA A 11 -7.81 -21.12 -8.28
C ALA A 11 -7.15 -19.73 -8.22
N ALA A 12 -5.83 -19.68 -8.01
CA ALA A 12 -5.06 -18.42 -8.08
C ALA A 12 -5.13 -17.79 -9.48
N ALA A 13 -4.94 -18.59 -10.54
CA ALA A 13 -5.05 -18.11 -11.92
C ALA A 13 -6.47 -17.61 -12.26
N GLY A 14 -7.50 -18.34 -11.82
CA GLY A 14 -8.91 -17.98 -12.01
C GLY A 14 -9.30 -16.71 -11.26
N MET A 15 -8.77 -16.52 -10.05
CA MET A 15 -8.88 -15.27 -9.30
C MET A 15 -8.35 -14.12 -10.18
N MET A 16 -7.11 -14.22 -10.67
CA MET A 16 -6.44 -13.21 -11.52
C MET A 16 -7.04 -13.03 -12.94
N ALA A 17 -7.97 -13.88 -13.37
CA ALA A 17 -8.57 -13.74 -14.71
C ALA A 17 -9.33 -12.42 -14.90
N THR A 18 -9.75 -11.79 -13.80
CA THR A 18 -10.44 -10.48 -13.79
C THR A 18 -9.54 -9.32 -13.37
N THR A 19 -8.22 -9.49 -13.37
CA THR A 19 -7.25 -8.46 -12.94
C THR A 19 -7.38 -7.15 -13.70
N ALA A 20 -7.70 -7.18 -15.01
CA ALA A 20 -7.90 -5.94 -15.76
C ALA A 20 -9.03 -5.07 -15.19
N MET A 21 -10.15 -5.68 -14.84
CA MET A 21 -11.28 -4.96 -14.23
C MET A 21 -10.93 -4.46 -12.83
N GLN A 22 -10.22 -5.27 -12.04
CA GLN A 22 -9.81 -4.89 -10.69
C GLN A 22 -8.86 -3.72 -10.69
N LEU A 23 -7.84 -3.74 -11.55
CA LEU A 23 -6.90 -2.63 -11.71
C LEU A 23 -7.61 -1.37 -12.19
N ALA A 24 -8.59 -1.48 -13.08
CA ALA A 24 -9.38 -0.33 -13.52
C ALA A 24 -10.17 0.31 -12.36
N ILE A 25 -10.79 -0.51 -11.51
CA ILE A 25 -11.58 -0.05 -10.36
C ILE A 25 -10.69 0.45 -9.21
N ASP A 26 -9.49 -0.12 -9.02
CA ASP A 26 -8.50 0.35 -8.05
C ASP A 26 -7.88 1.68 -8.50
N ALA A 27 -7.46 1.79 -9.77
CA ALA A 27 -6.89 3.02 -10.35
C ALA A 27 -7.89 4.18 -10.41
N PHE A 28 -9.20 3.89 -10.43
CA PHE A 28 -10.25 4.91 -10.35
C PHE A 28 -10.13 5.77 -9.07
N GLY A 29 -9.76 5.18 -7.93
CA GLY A 29 -9.71 5.90 -6.65
C GLY A 29 -8.72 7.06 -6.65
N PRO A 30 -7.43 6.83 -6.93
CA PRO A 30 -6.43 7.90 -7.02
C PRO A 30 -6.74 8.96 -8.10
N ILE A 31 -7.47 8.60 -9.16
CA ILE A 31 -7.92 9.57 -10.16
C ILE A 31 -8.98 10.51 -9.57
N ALA A 32 -9.96 9.95 -8.84
CA ALA A 32 -11.02 10.73 -8.19
C ALA A 32 -10.47 11.64 -7.08
N ASP A 33 -9.54 11.15 -6.26
CA ASP A 33 -8.86 11.93 -5.22
C ASP A 33 -8.13 13.14 -5.82
N ASN A 34 -7.30 12.91 -6.84
CA ASN A 34 -6.59 14.00 -7.53
C ASN A 34 -7.55 15.00 -8.20
N ALA A 35 -8.66 14.54 -8.78
CA ALA A 35 -9.68 15.42 -9.33
C ALA A 35 -10.28 16.33 -8.26
N GLY A 36 -10.55 15.80 -7.06
CA GLY A 36 -11.01 16.58 -5.92
C GLY A 36 -9.97 17.59 -5.43
N GLY A 37 -8.69 17.19 -5.36
CA GLY A 37 -7.59 18.08 -5.01
C GLY A 37 -7.44 19.25 -5.99
N ILE A 38 -7.52 18.98 -7.30
CA ILE A 38 -7.48 20.01 -8.35
C ILE A 38 -8.69 20.95 -8.24
N ALA A 39 -9.89 20.41 -7.96
CA ALA A 39 -11.10 21.22 -7.81
C ALA A 39 -10.97 22.22 -6.65
N GLU A 40 -10.44 21.77 -5.50
CA GLU A 40 -10.20 22.63 -4.33
C GLU A 40 -9.13 23.69 -4.62
N MET A 41 -7.97 23.28 -5.15
CA MET A 41 -6.86 24.19 -5.45
C MET A 41 -7.18 25.22 -6.54
N SER A 42 -8.12 24.90 -7.44
CA SER A 42 -8.57 25.81 -8.52
C SER A 42 -9.74 26.71 -8.11
N GLY A 43 -10.26 26.58 -6.89
CA GLY A 43 -11.39 27.38 -6.41
C GLY A 43 -12.70 27.10 -7.16
N LEU A 44 -12.92 25.88 -7.63
CA LEU A 44 -14.16 25.51 -8.33
C LEU A 44 -15.38 25.57 -7.38
N PRO A 45 -16.62 25.62 -7.92
CA PRO A 45 -17.82 25.59 -7.10
C PRO A 45 -17.88 24.38 -6.17
N LYS A 46 -18.42 24.57 -4.95
CA LYS A 46 -18.53 23.51 -3.93
C LYS A 46 -19.19 22.23 -4.44
N GLU A 47 -20.16 22.36 -5.34
CA GLU A 47 -20.83 21.21 -5.96
C GLU A 47 -19.84 20.28 -6.69
N VAL A 48 -18.78 20.83 -7.30
CA VAL A 48 -17.74 20.02 -7.95
C VAL A 48 -16.97 19.21 -6.90
N ARG A 49 -16.60 19.85 -5.78
CA ARG A 49 -15.90 19.19 -4.67
C ARG A 49 -16.76 18.11 -4.03
N GLU A 50 -18.03 18.41 -3.76
CA GLU A 50 -19.01 17.44 -3.22
C GLU A 50 -19.16 16.21 -4.12
N ARG A 51 -19.21 16.41 -5.44
CA ARG A 51 -19.24 15.30 -6.40
C ARG A 51 -17.95 14.48 -6.36
N THR A 52 -16.78 15.13 -6.34
CA THR A 52 -15.49 14.41 -6.27
C THR A 52 -15.30 13.69 -4.94
N ASP A 53 -15.80 14.21 -3.82
CA ASP A 53 -15.73 13.55 -2.51
C ASP A 53 -16.55 12.23 -2.49
N ILE A 54 -17.69 12.20 -3.18
CA ILE A 54 -18.48 10.96 -3.36
C ILE A 54 -17.68 9.92 -4.18
N LEU A 55 -17.00 10.38 -5.23
CA LEU A 55 -16.17 9.50 -6.07
C LEU A 55 -14.95 8.98 -5.31
N ASP A 56 -14.27 9.83 -4.54
CA ASP A 56 -13.13 9.44 -3.69
C ASP A 56 -13.56 8.43 -2.61
N ALA A 57 -14.70 8.65 -1.93
CA ALA A 57 -15.24 7.70 -0.97
C ALA A 57 -15.49 6.30 -1.61
N THR A 58 -15.97 6.29 -2.85
CA THR A 58 -16.12 5.06 -3.63
C THR A 58 -14.75 4.45 -3.95
N GLY A 59 -13.80 5.27 -4.40
CA GLY A 59 -12.41 4.90 -4.66
C GLY A 59 -11.69 4.27 -3.47
N ASN A 60 -11.90 4.79 -2.27
CA ASN A 60 -11.35 4.23 -1.04
C ASN A 60 -11.87 2.81 -0.76
N THR A 61 -13.14 2.55 -1.07
CA THR A 61 -13.75 1.21 -0.95
C THR A 61 -13.20 0.24 -2.00
N THR A 62 -13.01 0.72 -3.24
CA THR A 62 -12.47 -0.10 -4.33
C THR A 62 -10.99 -0.43 -4.11
N ALA A 63 -10.21 0.51 -3.61
CA ALA A 63 -8.82 0.28 -3.21
C ALA A 63 -8.68 -0.75 -2.09
N ALA A 64 -9.58 -0.74 -1.11
CA ALA A 64 -9.62 -1.78 -0.07
C ALA A 64 -9.93 -3.16 -0.66
N THR A 65 -10.85 -3.23 -1.62
CA THR A 65 -11.18 -4.47 -2.34
C THR A 65 -9.98 -4.97 -3.16
N GLY A 66 -9.29 -4.09 -3.86
CA GLY A 66 -8.06 -4.39 -4.61
C GLY A 66 -6.95 -4.96 -3.72
N LYS A 67 -6.72 -4.36 -2.55
CA LYS A 67 -5.78 -4.88 -1.54
C LYS A 67 -6.17 -6.28 -1.04
N GLY A 68 -7.44 -6.50 -0.71
CA GLY A 68 -7.92 -7.81 -0.26
C GLY A 68 -7.72 -8.90 -1.31
N PHE A 69 -7.97 -8.55 -2.57
CA PHE A 69 -7.75 -9.44 -3.69
C PHE A 69 -6.26 -9.77 -3.91
N ALA A 70 -5.38 -8.76 -3.85
CA ALA A 70 -3.94 -8.95 -3.96
C ALA A 70 -3.41 -9.89 -2.86
N ILE A 71 -3.88 -9.71 -1.61
CA ILE A 71 -3.50 -10.57 -0.47
C ILE A 71 -3.98 -12.01 -0.68
N ALA A 72 -5.23 -12.20 -1.10
CA ALA A 72 -5.78 -13.54 -1.33
C ALA A 72 -5.05 -14.28 -2.46
N SER A 73 -4.78 -13.59 -3.57
CA SER A 73 -4.04 -14.14 -4.71
C SER A 73 -2.59 -14.47 -4.31
N ALA A 74 -1.93 -13.60 -3.56
CA ALA A 74 -0.59 -13.84 -3.04
C ALA A 74 -0.55 -15.05 -2.10
N ALA A 75 -1.56 -15.23 -1.23
CA ALA A 75 -1.64 -16.37 -0.33
C ALA A 75 -1.81 -17.70 -1.09
N LEU A 76 -2.71 -17.75 -2.08
CA LEU A 76 -2.91 -18.95 -2.92
C LEU A 76 -1.65 -19.28 -3.73
N THR A 77 -1.01 -18.25 -4.29
CA THR A 77 0.24 -18.40 -5.05
C THR A 77 1.38 -18.87 -4.15
N ALA A 78 1.50 -18.32 -2.95
CA ALA A 78 2.50 -18.72 -1.96
C ALA A 78 2.34 -20.19 -1.56
N LEU A 79 1.10 -20.68 -1.38
CA LEU A 79 0.84 -22.11 -1.12
C LEU A 79 1.25 -23.00 -2.29
N ALA A 80 0.94 -22.59 -3.53
CA ALA A 80 1.35 -23.34 -4.72
C ALA A 80 2.88 -23.39 -4.87
N LEU A 81 3.56 -22.26 -4.69
CA LEU A 81 5.02 -22.16 -4.71
C LEU A 81 5.67 -22.96 -3.58
N PHE A 82 5.10 -22.91 -2.37
CA PHE A 82 5.59 -23.67 -1.24
C PHE A 82 5.53 -25.17 -1.50
N ALA A 83 4.44 -25.64 -2.10
CA ALA A 83 4.32 -27.05 -2.42
C ALA A 83 5.24 -27.49 -3.57
N ALA A 84 5.46 -26.62 -4.57
CA ALA A 84 6.48 -26.85 -5.59
C ALA A 84 7.89 -26.91 -4.97
N TYR A 85 8.19 -26.04 -4.01
CA TYR A 85 9.44 -26.06 -3.25
C TYR A 85 9.64 -27.36 -2.48
N VAL A 86 8.60 -27.84 -1.76
CA VAL A 86 8.64 -29.13 -1.05
C VAL A 86 8.98 -30.28 -1.99
N GLY A 87 8.37 -30.30 -3.18
CA GLY A 87 8.65 -31.31 -4.22
C GLY A 87 10.09 -31.24 -4.75
N LEU A 88 10.58 -30.04 -5.09
CA LEU A 88 11.94 -29.85 -5.61
C LEU A 88 13.04 -30.10 -4.57
N ALA A 89 12.78 -29.76 -3.31
CA ALA A 89 13.72 -29.97 -2.21
C ALA A 89 13.74 -31.44 -1.72
N GLY A 90 12.91 -32.32 -2.27
CA GLY A 90 12.82 -33.73 -1.86
C GLY A 90 12.25 -33.92 -0.45
N ILE A 91 11.44 -32.97 0.04
CA ILE A 91 10.84 -33.03 1.37
C ILE A 91 9.60 -33.94 1.32
N THR A 92 9.63 -35.05 2.05
CA THR A 92 8.54 -36.04 2.05
C THR A 92 7.42 -35.70 3.04
N ALA A 93 7.75 -35.03 4.15
CA ALA A 93 6.79 -34.58 5.15
C ALA A 93 7.31 -33.36 5.91
N ILE A 94 6.40 -32.46 6.27
CA ILE A 94 6.67 -31.32 7.16
C ILE A 94 6.22 -31.73 8.56
N ASP A 95 7.19 -31.91 9.45
CA ASP A 95 6.94 -32.28 10.84
C ASP A 95 7.15 -31.06 11.75
N ILE A 96 6.05 -30.51 12.26
CA ILE A 96 6.05 -29.33 13.13
C ILE A 96 6.56 -29.63 14.54
N TYR A 97 6.73 -30.90 14.94
CA TYR A 97 7.33 -31.25 16.22
C TYR A 97 8.86 -31.14 16.20
N LYS A 98 9.47 -31.08 15.02
CA LYS A 98 10.91 -30.85 14.91
C LYS A 98 11.23 -29.43 15.33
N ALA A 99 12.11 -29.28 16.31
CA ALA A 99 12.51 -28.00 16.88
C ALA A 99 12.90 -26.96 15.81
N ASN A 100 13.65 -27.36 14.77
CA ASN A 100 14.08 -26.46 13.70
C ASN A 100 12.88 -25.93 12.87
N VAL A 101 11.89 -26.77 12.57
CA VAL A 101 10.71 -26.39 11.79
C VAL A 101 9.83 -25.45 12.60
N LEU A 102 9.60 -25.80 13.88
CA LEU A 102 8.79 -24.98 14.78
C LEU A 102 9.44 -23.62 15.04
N ALA A 103 10.76 -23.58 15.27
CA ALA A 103 11.49 -22.33 15.46
C ALA A 103 11.39 -21.43 14.22
N MET A 104 11.60 -21.98 13.02
CA MET A 104 11.51 -21.21 11.78
C MET A 104 10.08 -20.79 11.44
N LEU A 105 9.06 -21.52 11.87
CA LEU A 105 7.66 -21.09 11.76
C LEU A 105 7.41 -19.78 12.53
N PHE A 106 7.91 -19.68 13.77
CA PHE A 106 7.79 -18.45 14.56
C PHE A 106 8.64 -17.30 13.99
N VAL A 107 9.87 -17.57 13.55
CA VAL A 107 10.71 -16.57 12.88
C VAL A 107 10.00 -16.05 11.62
N GLY A 108 9.45 -16.95 10.79
CA GLY A 108 8.69 -16.58 9.59
C GLY A 108 7.45 -15.74 9.90
N GLY A 109 6.70 -16.10 10.95
CA GLY A 109 5.54 -15.34 11.41
C GLY A 109 5.88 -13.94 11.94
N MET A 110 7.10 -13.71 12.42
CA MET A 110 7.57 -12.42 12.90
C MET A 110 7.95 -11.46 11.76
N ILE A 111 8.41 -11.98 10.60
CA ILE A 111 8.91 -11.16 9.49
C ILE A 111 7.92 -10.07 9.04
N PRO A 112 6.61 -10.35 8.83
CA PRO A 112 5.66 -9.30 8.44
C PRO A 112 5.52 -8.18 9.47
N PHE A 113 5.63 -8.48 10.77
CA PHE A 113 5.59 -7.48 11.84
C PHE A 113 6.85 -6.62 11.86
N LEU A 114 8.02 -7.23 11.64
CA LEU A 114 9.28 -6.51 11.54
C LEU A 114 9.26 -5.54 10.35
N PHE A 115 8.86 -6.04 9.17
CA PHE A 115 8.70 -5.23 7.96
C PHE A 115 7.73 -4.06 8.19
N SER A 116 6.55 -4.35 8.77
CA SER A 116 5.54 -3.33 9.07
C SER A 116 6.05 -2.27 10.05
N SER A 117 6.78 -2.68 11.09
CA SER A 117 7.37 -1.77 12.06
C SER A 117 8.37 -0.81 11.40
N MET A 118 9.22 -1.33 10.51
CA MET A 118 10.21 -0.52 9.78
C MET A 118 9.51 0.46 8.83
N ALA A 119 8.52 0.01 8.07
CA ALA A 119 7.74 0.87 7.16
C ALA A 119 6.98 1.98 7.91
N ILE A 120 6.31 1.64 9.02
CA ILE A 120 5.57 2.62 9.85
C ILE A 120 6.55 3.63 10.48
N SER A 121 7.70 3.16 10.98
CA SER A 121 8.72 4.04 11.55
C SER A 121 9.28 5.01 10.50
N ALA A 122 9.54 4.54 9.29
CA ALA A 122 10.00 5.36 8.16
C ALA A 122 9.00 6.47 7.82
N VAL A 123 7.72 6.12 7.67
CA VAL A 123 6.63 7.09 7.42
C VAL A 123 6.52 8.09 8.58
N GLY A 124 6.59 7.62 9.83
CA GLY A 124 6.50 8.48 11.01
C GLY A 124 7.62 9.54 11.07
N LYS A 125 8.85 9.18 10.74
CA LYS A 125 9.99 10.13 10.66
C LYS A 125 9.74 11.18 9.56
N ALA A 126 9.42 10.74 8.35
CA ALA A 126 9.17 11.64 7.22
C ALA A 126 7.99 12.59 7.46
N ALA A 127 6.91 12.08 8.07
CA ALA A 127 5.73 12.85 8.42
C ALA A 127 6.05 13.92 9.48
N MET A 128 6.90 13.62 10.47
CA MET A 128 7.31 14.59 11.48
C MET A 128 8.09 15.76 10.87
N ASP A 129 8.98 15.46 9.91
CA ASP A 129 9.73 16.49 9.19
C ASP A 129 8.81 17.34 8.30
N MET A 130 7.84 16.70 7.63
CA MET A 130 6.79 17.39 6.87
C MET A 130 5.98 18.35 7.76
N VAL A 131 5.54 17.91 8.94
CA VAL A 131 4.77 18.74 9.89
C VAL A 131 5.59 19.93 10.36
N LYS A 132 6.88 19.74 10.67
CA LYS A 132 7.77 20.84 11.07
C LYS A 132 7.92 21.86 9.95
N GLU A 133 8.07 21.41 8.70
CA GLU A 133 8.21 22.30 7.55
C GLU A 133 6.94 23.09 7.25
N VAL A 134 5.77 22.45 7.23
CA VAL A 134 4.49 23.15 7.05
C VAL A 134 4.25 24.18 8.15
N ARG A 135 4.53 23.82 9.41
CA ARG A 135 4.43 24.77 10.54
C ARG A 135 5.41 25.93 10.42
N ARG A 136 6.62 25.67 9.93
CA ARG A 136 7.62 26.70 9.67
C ARG A 136 7.10 27.68 8.62
N GLN A 137 6.56 27.19 7.49
CA GLN A 137 5.99 28.03 6.44
C GLN A 137 4.85 28.90 6.97
N PHE A 138 3.91 28.33 7.72
CA PHE A 138 2.81 29.10 8.32
C PHE A 138 3.26 30.18 9.32
N ARG A 139 4.37 29.96 10.03
CA ARG A 139 4.90 30.91 11.01
C ARG A 139 5.75 32.00 10.38
N GLU A 140 6.56 31.65 9.38
CA GLU A 140 7.65 32.49 8.89
C GLU A 140 7.32 33.22 7.58
N ILE A 141 6.38 32.72 6.77
CA ILE A 141 6.01 33.34 5.48
C ILE A 141 4.84 34.31 5.72
N PRO A 142 5.05 35.63 5.63
CA PRO A 142 3.98 36.59 5.85
C PRO A 142 2.91 36.49 4.76
N GLY A 143 1.62 36.53 5.15
CA GLY A 143 0.50 36.50 4.20
C GLY A 143 0.14 35.12 3.64
N ILE A 144 0.80 34.03 4.08
CA ILE A 144 0.49 32.66 3.61
C ILE A 144 -0.92 32.21 4.03
N MET A 145 -1.31 32.45 5.29
CA MET A 145 -2.65 32.13 5.80
C MET A 145 -3.75 33.04 5.23
N GLU A 146 -3.35 34.14 4.60
CA GLU A 146 -4.23 35.10 3.93
C GLU A 146 -4.32 34.86 2.42
N TYR A 147 -3.71 33.77 1.91
CA TYR A 147 -3.64 33.43 0.49
C TYR A 147 -2.96 34.49 -0.39
N LYS A 148 -2.11 35.34 0.20
CA LYS A 148 -1.35 36.40 -0.51
C LYS A 148 0.06 35.99 -0.86
N ALA A 149 0.60 34.97 -0.21
CA ALA A 149 1.92 34.42 -0.47
C ALA A 149 1.81 32.97 -0.96
N GLN A 150 2.66 32.61 -1.92
CA GLN A 150 2.75 31.25 -2.45
C GLN A 150 3.53 30.35 -1.48
N PRO A 151 3.02 29.14 -1.14
CA PRO A 151 3.75 28.17 -0.34
C PRO A 151 5.00 27.63 -1.05
N GLU A 152 5.97 27.15 -0.28
CA GLU A 152 7.19 26.52 -0.81
C GLU A 152 6.94 25.01 -1.02
N TYR A 153 6.20 24.65 -2.07
CA TYR A 153 5.82 23.26 -2.36
C TYR A 153 7.03 22.33 -2.56
N GLU A 154 8.10 22.82 -3.18
CA GLU A 154 9.32 22.05 -3.47
C GLU A 154 9.98 21.48 -2.21
N LYS A 155 9.90 22.19 -1.07
CA LYS A 155 10.47 21.73 0.19
C LYS A 155 9.74 20.49 0.72
N CYS A 156 8.41 20.51 0.67
CA CYS A 156 7.60 19.35 1.05
C CYS A 156 7.91 18.14 0.14
N VAL A 157 8.02 18.36 -1.17
CA VAL A 157 8.39 17.31 -2.14
C VAL A 157 9.80 16.76 -1.87
N ALA A 158 10.76 17.62 -1.54
CA ALA A 158 12.13 17.20 -1.23
C ALA A 158 12.17 16.31 0.03
N ILE A 159 11.41 16.66 1.08
CA ILE A 159 11.34 15.87 2.31
C ILE A 159 10.82 14.45 2.01
N SER A 160 9.70 14.33 1.30
CA SER A 160 9.12 13.02 0.99
C SER A 160 10.01 12.20 0.05
N THR A 161 10.67 12.85 -0.92
CA THR A 161 11.58 12.20 -1.88
C THR A 161 12.83 11.66 -1.21
N GLN A 162 13.50 12.46 -0.38
CA GLN A 162 14.73 12.03 0.30
C GLN A 162 14.44 10.91 1.31
N ALA A 163 13.32 11.04 2.04
CA ALA A 163 12.91 10.03 3.00
C ALA A 163 12.54 8.71 2.31
N SER A 164 11.76 8.74 1.22
CA SER A 164 11.35 7.52 0.52
C SER A 164 12.55 6.75 -0.04
N ILE A 165 13.49 7.44 -0.70
CA ILE A 165 14.70 6.81 -1.28
C ILE A 165 15.61 6.22 -0.20
N ARG A 166 15.75 6.90 0.94
CA ARG A 166 16.60 6.41 2.04
C ARG A 166 15.96 5.23 2.76
N GLU A 167 14.68 5.33 3.11
CA GLU A 167 14.02 4.35 3.98
C GLU A 167 13.52 3.12 3.22
N MET A 168 13.41 3.14 1.88
CA MET A 168 13.02 1.97 1.07
C MET A 168 14.08 0.86 0.97
N ILE A 169 15.32 1.12 1.41
CA ILE A 169 16.45 0.17 1.23
C ILE A 169 16.38 -0.98 2.23
N LEU A 170 15.93 -0.70 3.46
CA LEU A 170 16.05 -1.62 4.58
C LEU A 170 14.88 -2.62 4.69
N PRO A 171 13.60 -2.20 4.59
CA PRO A 171 12.46 -3.13 4.53
C PRO A 171 12.51 -4.00 3.27
#